data_AF-A0A3D0EQF0-F1
#
_entry.id   AF-A0A3D0EQF0-F1
#
_cell.length_a   1.000
_cell.length_b   1.000
_cell.length_c   1.000
_cell.angle_alpha   90.00
_cell.angle_beta   90.00
_cell.angle_gamma   90.00
#
_symmetry.space_group_name_H-M   'P 1'
#
loop_
_entity.id
_entity.type
_entity.pdbx_description
1 polymer ?
#
loop_
_entity_poly.entity_id
_entity_poly.type
_entity_poly.pdbx_seq_one_letter_code
_entity_poly.pdbx_strand_id
1 'polypeptide(L)'
;MNKRLFLPMLFLLSGCVGDRLSYHLKGDAFIGRNQLCIKTVPEDQLEYYMLSSSENNYAKPLVVKDDVETKRLNTCIPFVLKEHESYELIYVLNGGKYRLEFKTDAHFNVIKTYSKS
;
A
#
# COMPACT_ATOMS: atom_id res chain seq x y z
N MET A 1 59.73 1.83 -10.17
CA MET A 1 58.66 2.75 -10.64
C MET A 1 57.33 2.03 -10.65
N ASN A 2 56.50 2.48 -9.70
CA ASN A 2 55.11 2.23 -9.28
C ASN A 2 54.19 1.32 -10.14
N LYS A 3 53.73 0.23 -9.51
CA LYS A 3 52.57 -0.57 -9.93
C LYS A 3 51.28 0.24 -9.71
N ARG A 4 50.57 0.60 -10.78
CA ARG A 4 49.25 1.23 -10.69
C ARG A 4 48.20 0.15 -10.41
N LEU A 5 47.75 0.10 -9.17
CA LEU A 5 46.65 -0.74 -8.73
C LEU A 5 45.33 -0.08 -9.18
N PHE A 6 44.75 -0.56 -10.27
CA PHE A 6 43.41 -0.18 -10.71
C PHE A 6 42.40 -0.91 -9.81
N LEU A 7 41.80 -0.18 -8.86
CA LEU A 7 40.73 -0.69 -8.01
C LEU A 7 39.40 -0.46 -8.73
N PRO A 8 38.63 -1.51 -9.12
CA PRO A 8 37.33 -1.30 -9.71
C PRO A 8 36.36 -0.88 -8.61
N MET A 9 35.85 0.34 -8.74
CA MET A 9 34.82 0.89 -7.87
C MET A 9 33.50 0.15 -8.19
N LEU A 10 33.26 -0.95 -7.51
CA LEU A 10 31.98 -1.65 -7.51
C LEU A 10 30.94 -0.73 -6.87
N PHE A 11 30.22 0.02 -7.70
CA PHE A 11 28.98 0.67 -7.33
C PHE A 11 27.97 -0.43 -6.95
N LEU A 12 27.90 -0.73 -5.66
CA LEU A 12 26.76 -1.42 -5.06
C LEU A 12 25.56 -0.49 -5.20
N LEU A 13 24.89 -0.55 -6.35
CA LEU A 13 23.53 -0.09 -6.51
C LEU A 13 22.65 -1.03 -5.69
N SER A 14 22.64 -0.87 -4.37
CA SER A 14 21.58 -1.42 -3.53
C SER A 14 20.32 -0.64 -3.88
N GLY A 15 19.65 -1.06 -4.95
CA GLY A 15 18.28 -0.65 -5.19
C GLY A 15 17.48 -1.08 -3.98
N CYS A 16 16.94 -0.12 -3.23
CA CYS A 16 15.99 -0.41 -2.17
C CYS A 16 14.72 -0.89 -2.88
N VAL A 17 14.63 -2.19 -3.14
CA VAL A 17 13.42 -2.81 -3.67
C VAL A 17 12.39 -2.68 -2.55
N GLY A 18 11.55 -1.65 -2.62
CA GLY A 18 10.51 -1.44 -1.63
C GLY A 18 9.61 -2.68 -1.58
N ASP A 19 9.23 -3.09 -0.38
CA ASP A 19 8.40 -4.26 -0.10
C ASP A 19 7.03 -4.26 -0.82
N ARG A 20 6.68 -3.16 -1.49
CA ARG A 20 5.54 -3.04 -2.42
C ARG A 20 5.47 -4.18 -3.44
N LEU A 21 6.61 -4.67 -3.93
CA LEU A 21 6.63 -5.80 -4.87
C LEU A 21 6.13 -7.09 -4.24
N SER A 22 6.03 -7.22 -2.92
CA SER A 22 5.55 -8.45 -2.26
C SER A 22 4.02 -8.56 -2.18
N TYR A 23 3.26 -7.54 -2.61
CA TYR A 23 1.79 -7.48 -2.47
C TYR A 23 1.08 -7.82 -3.79
N HIS A 24 0.83 -9.10 -4.00
CA HIS A 24 0.30 -9.63 -5.27
C HIS A 24 -1.14 -10.11 -5.20
N LEU A 25 -1.67 -10.40 -4.00
CA LEU A 25 -3.04 -10.86 -3.88
C LEU A 25 -3.99 -9.71 -4.21
N LYS A 26 -5.06 -10.01 -4.92
CA LYS A 26 -6.07 -9.01 -5.26
C LYS A 26 -6.83 -8.59 -4.02
N GLY A 27 -6.72 -7.32 -3.64
CA GLY A 27 -7.42 -6.75 -2.50
C GLY A 27 -8.87 -6.38 -2.78
N ASP A 28 -9.66 -6.24 -1.71
CA ASP A 28 -11.04 -5.76 -1.78
C ASP A 28 -11.38 -4.82 -0.62
N ALA A 29 -11.88 -3.64 -0.96
CA ALA A 29 -12.32 -2.63 -0.02
C ALA A 29 -13.54 -1.89 -0.58
N PHE A 30 -14.27 -1.22 0.30
CA PHE A 30 -15.39 -0.36 -0.02
C PHE A 30 -15.29 0.95 0.75
N ILE A 31 -15.95 2.00 0.25
CA ILE A 31 -16.08 3.26 0.99
C ILE A 31 -17.38 3.25 1.77
N GLY A 32 -17.32 3.54 3.06
CA GLY A 32 -18.50 3.76 3.90
C GLY A 32 -18.28 4.97 4.81
N ARG A 33 -19.23 5.93 4.80
CA ARG A 33 -19.20 7.13 5.68
C ARG A 33 -17.83 7.85 5.70
N ASN A 34 -17.25 8.09 4.53
CA ASN A 34 -15.93 8.73 4.37
C ASN A 34 -14.77 7.95 5.02
N GLN A 35 -14.87 6.63 5.04
CA GLN A 35 -13.82 5.72 5.47
C GLN A 35 -13.61 4.64 4.41
N LEU A 36 -12.36 4.24 4.22
CA LEU A 36 -12.01 3.11 3.35
C LEU A 36 -11.95 1.84 4.19
N CYS A 37 -12.87 0.90 3.96
CA CYS A 37 -13.00 -0.32 4.74
C CYS A 37 -12.54 -1.53 3.93
N ILE A 38 -11.53 -2.24 4.43
CA ILE A 38 -11.11 -3.55 3.92
C ILE A 38 -12.22 -4.56 4.21
N LYS A 39 -12.60 -5.35 3.20
CA LYS A 39 -13.58 -6.44 3.41
C LYS A 39 -12.92 -7.57 4.17
N THR A 40 -13.52 -7.94 5.30
CA THR A 40 -13.03 -9.00 6.19
C THR A 40 -14.20 -9.79 6.79
N VAL A 41 -13.92 -11.00 7.24
CA VAL A 41 -14.80 -11.79 8.11
C VAL A 41 -14.34 -11.66 9.57
N PRO A 42 -15.18 -12.00 10.56
CA PRO A 42 -14.82 -11.83 11.97
C PRO A 42 -13.55 -12.57 12.39
N GLU A 43 -13.16 -13.66 11.74
CA GLU A 43 -11.97 -14.44 12.10
C GLU A 43 -10.68 -13.82 11.56
N ASP A 44 -10.79 -12.83 10.67
CA ASP A 44 -9.61 -12.24 10.05
C ASP A 44 -8.81 -11.37 11.01
N GLN A 45 -7.48 -11.45 10.86
CA GLN A 45 -6.51 -10.59 11.52
C GLN A 45 -5.86 -9.68 10.49
N LEU A 46 -6.08 -8.37 10.64
CA LEU A 46 -5.39 -7.35 9.86
C LEU A 46 -4.07 -7.02 10.56
N GLU A 47 -2.96 -7.39 9.96
CA GLU A 47 -1.62 -7.24 10.54
C GLU A 47 -0.97 -5.92 10.12
N TYR A 48 -1.24 -5.47 8.91
CA TYR A 48 -0.64 -4.29 8.31
C TYR A 48 -1.58 -3.66 7.29
N TYR A 49 -1.54 -2.33 7.18
CA TYR A 49 -2.06 -1.65 6.00
C TYR A 49 -1.29 -0.36 5.73
N MET A 50 -1.27 0.03 4.46
CA MET A 50 -0.72 1.30 4.00
C MET A 50 -1.57 1.84 2.86
N LEU A 51 -2.00 3.09 3.00
CA LEU A 51 -2.69 3.83 1.95
C LEU A 51 -1.75 4.91 1.40
N SER A 52 -1.59 4.94 0.09
CA SER A 52 -0.81 5.95 -0.64
C SER A 52 -1.63 6.55 -1.77
N SER A 53 -1.32 7.78 -2.17
CA SER A 53 -1.92 8.44 -3.35
C SER A 53 -0.86 8.79 -4.38
N SER A 54 -1.29 8.96 -5.63
CA SER A 54 -0.46 9.41 -6.74
C SER A 54 0.26 10.73 -6.48
N GLU A 55 -0.43 11.69 -5.84
CA GLU A 55 0.16 12.97 -5.41
C GLU A 55 1.34 12.78 -4.44
N ASN A 56 1.34 11.70 -3.66
CA ASN A 56 2.29 11.48 -2.55
C ASN A 56 3.29 10.35 -2.82
N ASN A 57 3.53 9.98 -4.08
CA ASN A 57 4.39 8.85 -4.47
C ASN A 57 5.86 8.92 -3.97
N TYR A 58 6.33 10.07 -3.52
CA TYR A 58 7.68 10.28 -2.95
C TYR A 58 7.65 10.78 -1.49
N ALA A 59 6.48 10.78 -0.84
CA ALA A 59 6.28 11.24 0.52
C ALA A 59 5.92 10.07 1.46
N LYS A 60 5.87 10.34 2.77
CA LYS A 60 5.40 9.37 3.75
C LYS A 60 3.97 8.92 3.40
N PRO A 61 3.62 7.63 3.58
CA PRO A 61 2.28 7.15 3.29
C PRO A 61 1.23 7.91 4.11
N LEU A 62 0.01 8.01 3.58
CA LEU A 62 -1.07 8.78 4.19
C LEU A 62 -1.44 8.20 5.55
N VAL A 63 -1.41 6.88 5.65
CA VAL A 63 -1.57 6.13 6.91
C VAL A 63 -0.69 4.89 6.83
N VAL A 64 0.06 4.63 7.90
CA VAL A 64 0.76 3.37 8.17
C VAL A 64 0.38 2.95 9.57
N LYS A 65 0.00 1.68 9.75
CA LYS A 65 -0.16 1.10 11.07
C LYS A 65 0.54 -0.26 11.12
N ASP A 66 1.68 -0.25 11.79
CA ASP A 66 2.42 -1.45 12.15
C ASP A 66 1.92 -1.95 13.53
N ASP A 67 1.91 -3.27 13.70
CA ASP A 67 1.54 -3.93 14.97
C ASP A 67 0.13 -3.53 15.45
N VAL A 68 -0.86 -3.76 14.59
CA VAL A 68 -2.28 -3.59 14.95
C VAL A 68 -2.57 -4.55 16.09
N GLU A 69 -2.57 -4.05 17.35
CA GLU A 69 -3.06 -4.81 18.51
C GLU A 69 -4.27 -5.61 18.07
N THR A 70 -4.19 -6.93 18.24
CA THR A 70 -5.07 -8.02 17.82
C THR A 70 -6.49 -7.86 18.37
N LYS A 71 -7.12 -6.74 18.08
CA LYS A 71 -8.51 -6.42 18.36
C LYS A 71 -9.21 -6.46 17.03
N ARG A 72 -10.12 -7.44 16.90
CA ARG A 72 -11.33 -7.26 16.10
C ARG A 72 -11.80 -5.81 16.22
N LEU A 73 -12.12 -5.18 15.09
CA LEU A 73 -12.58 -3.80 14.93
C LEU A 73 -11.47 -2.74 14.76
N ASN A 74 -10.93 -2.64 13.55
CA ASN A 74 -11.34 -1.58 12.64
C ASN A 74 -10.56 -1.72 11.33
N THR A 75 -11.17 -2.38 10.36
CA THR A 75 -10.66 -2.50 8.98
C THR A 75 -10.97 -1.24 8.15
N CYS A 76 -11.62 -0.26 8.77
CA CYS A 76 -11.94 1.04 8.21
C CYS A 76 -10.85 2.05 8.56
N ILE A 77 -10.17 2.53 7.52
CA ILE A 77 -9.14 3.54 7.57
C ILE A 77 -9.86 4.90 7.54
N PRO A 78 -9.74 5.73 8.60
CA PRO A 78 -10.34 7.05 8.64
C PRO A 78 -9.57 7.97 7.69
N PHE A 79 -10.06 8.12 6.47
CA PHE A 79 -9.40 8.94 5.45
C PHE A 79 -10.42 9.57 4.50
N VAL A 80 -10.28 10.87 4.30
CA VAL A 80 -11.05 11.61 3.30
C VAL A 80 -10.31 11.49 1.97
N LEU A 81 -10.87 10.68 1.07
CA LEU A 81 -10.38 10.60 -0.30
C LEU A 81 -10.62 11.93 -1.00
N LYS A 82 -9.65 12.36 -1.81
CA LYS A 82 -9.77 13.49 -2.72
C LYS A 82 -10.42 13.03 -4.01
N GLU A 83 -11.09 13.93 -4.71
CA GLU A 83 -11.65 13.68 -6.04
C GLU A 83 -10.54 13.51 -7.08
N HIS A 84 -10.78 12.69 -8.11
CA HIS A 84 -9.88 12.48 -9.26
C HIS A 84 -8.48 11.95 -8.92
N GLU A 85 -8.27 11.44 -7.71
CA GLU A 85 -6.98 10.91 -7.27
C GLU A 85 -6.86 9.40 -7.49
N SER A 86 -5.64 8.94 -7.70
CA SER A 86 -5.31 7.50 -7.74
C SER A 86 -4.74 7.07 -6.40
N TYR A 87 -5.25 5.96 -5.89
CA TYR A 87 -4.86 5.41 -4.61
C TYR A 87 -4.36 3.99 -4.77
N GLU A 88 -3.38 3.65 -3.94
CA GLU A 88 -2.97 2.28 -3.71
C GLU A 88 -3.09 1.97 -2.22
N LEU A 89 -3.88 0.94 -1.93
CA LEU A 89 -3.96 0.29 -0.64
C LEU A 89 -3.23 -1.05 -0.70
N ILE A 90 -2.23 -1.22 0.17
CA ILE A 90 -1.63 -2.53 0.44
C ILE A 90 -1.95 -2.94 1.87
N TYR A 91 -2.18 -4.23 2.11
CA TYR A 91 -2.48 -4.72 3.45
C TYR A 91 -2.10 -6.20 3.62
N VAL A 92 -1.87 -6.59 4.88
CA VAL A 92 -1.64 -7.98 5.28
C VAL A 92 -2.83 -8.47 6.10
N LEU A 93 -3.50 -9.50 5.60
CA LEU A 93 -4.68 -10.11 6.22
C LEU A 93 -4.45 -11.62 6.34
N ASN A 94 -4.43 -12.16 7.56
CA ASN A 94 -4.12 -13.58 7.83
C ASN A 94 -2.82 -14.06 7.14
N GLY A 95 -1.78 -13.22 7.15
CA GLY A 95 -0.49 -13.44 6.49
C GLY A 95 -0.50 -13.24 4.96
N GLY A 96 -1.67 -13.08 4.34
CA GLY A 96 -1.80 -12.81 2.91
C GLY A 96 -1.49 -11.35 2.58
N LYS A 97 -0.66 -11.10 1.56
CA LYS A 97 -0.26 -9.75 1.11
C LYS A 97 -1.11 -9.28 -0.07
N TYR A 98 -2.02 -8.35 0.19
CA TYR A 98 -3.02 -7.86 -0.76
C TYR A 98 -2.71 -6.45 -1.27
N ARG A 99 -3.10 -6.18 -2.52
CA ARG A 99 -3.00 -4.88 -3.19
C ARG A 99 -4.31 -4.52 -3.87
N LEU A 100 -4.74 -3.28 -3.67
CA LEU A 100 -5.90 -2.68 -4.31
C LEU A 100 -5.52 -1.30 -4.86
N GLU A 101 -5.62 -1.16 -6.17
CA GLU A 101 -5.52 0.12 -6.86
C GLU A 101 -6.91 0.62 -7.25
N PHE A 102 -7.18 1.88 -6.97
CA PHE A 102 -8.45 2.49 -7.30
C PHE A 102 -8.33 3.98 -7.56
N LYS A 103 -9.31 4.51 -8.28
CA LYS A 103 -9.48 5.94 -8.50
C LYS A 103 -10.79 6.40 -7.89
N THR A 104 -10.84 7.64 -7.44
CA THR A 104 -12.09 8.31 -7.08
C THR A 104 -12.64 9.09 -8.27
N ASP A 105 -13.96 9.04 -8.45
CA ASP A 105 -14.67 9.98 -9.33
C ASP A 105 -15.00 11.28 -8.59
N ALA A 106 -15.69 12.21 -9.28
CA ALA A 106 -16.14 13.48 -8.72
C ALA A 106 -17.20 13.36 -7.61
N HIS A 107 -17.68 12.14 -7.33
CA HIS A 107 -18.65 11.85 -6.28
C HIS A 107 -18.05 10.93 -5.21
N PHE A 108 -16.72 10.81 -5.16
CA PHE A 108 -15.97 9.95 -4.23
C PHE A 108 -16.25 8.44 -4.41
N ASN A 109 -16.81 8.00 -5.53
CA ASN A 109 -17.00 6.57 -5.79
C ASN A 109 -15.68 5.92 -6.19
N VAL A 110 -15.46 4.69 -5.71
CA VAL A 110 -14.33 3.85 -6.11
C VAL A 110 -14.53 3.32 -7.53
N ILE A 111 -13.76 3.83 -8.48
CA ILE A 111 -13.53 3.17 -9.77
C ILE A 111 -12.34 2.22 -9.58
N LYS A 112 -12.63 0.93 -9.37
CA LYS A 112 -11.59 -0.10 -9.26
C LYS A 112 -10.82 -0.16 -10.58
N THR A 113 -9.53 0.11 -10.52
CA THR A 113 -8.63 0.02 -11.67
C THR A 113 -7.69 -1.14 -11.37
N TYR A 114 -8.07 -2.35 -11.78
CA TYR A 114 -7.12 -3.45 -11.73
C TYR A 114 -6.06 -3.18 -12.80
N SER A 115 -4.82 -2.91 -12.39
CA SER A 115 -3.70 -3.10 -13.29
C SER A 115 -3.60 -4.60 -13.58
N LYS A 116 -3.53 -4.96 -14.87
CA LYS A 116 -3.30 -6.33 -15.31
C LYS A 116 -1.99 -6.83 -14.67
N SER A 117 -2.08 -7.96 -13.98
CA SER A 117 -0.94 -8.85 -13.72
C SER A 117 -0.23 -9.20 -15.03
#